data_AF-A0A1B0DHC9-F1
#
_entry.id   AF-A0A1B0DHC9-F1
#
_cell.length_a   1.000
_cell.length_b   1.000
_cell.length_c   1.000
_cell.angle_alpha   90.00
_cell.angle_beta   90.00
_cell.angle_gamma   90.00
#
_symmetry.space_group_name_H-M   'P 1'
#
loop_
_entity.id
_entity.type
_entity.pdbx_description
1 polymer ?
#
loop_
_entity_poly.entity_id
_entity_poly.type
_entity_poly.pdbx_seq_one_letter_code
_entity_poly.pdbx_strand_id
1 'polypeptide(L)' 'MYLAAVPTVICHDADGVKEILNRQEFDGRADIYLARMRDPNHNLRGIFFTEGPFWKNQRRFTLRHLRDYGFGRRFTELEI' A
#
# COMPACT_ATOMS: atom_id res chain seq x y z
N MET A 1 -7.02 -18.16 11.48
CA MET A 1 -5.81 -18.94 11.76
C MET A 1 -4.81 -18.07 12.50
N TYR A 2 -3.70 -18.62 13.00
CA TYR A 2 -2.66 -17.84 13.66
C TYR A 2 -1.41 -17.79 12.79
N LEU A 3 -0.88 -16.59 12.55
CA LEU A 3 0.46 -16.39 12.00
C LEU A 3 1.40 -16.07 13.16
N ALA A 4 2.19 -17.06 13.58
CA ALA A 4 2.89 -17.03 14.86
C ALA A 4 1.92 -16.71 16.02
N ALA A 5 2.17 -15.65 16.78
CA ALA A 5 1.30 -15.21 17.88
C ALA A 5 0.16 -14.27 17.46
N VAL A 6 0.00 -13.99 16.14
CA VAL A 6 -0.96 -12.99 15.64
C VAL A 6 -2.21 -13.68 15.08
N PRO A 7 -3.40 -13.47 15.68
CA PRO A 7 -4.65 -13.95 15.10
C PRO A 7 -4.88 -13.29 13.74
N THR A 8 -5.14 -14.10 12.72
CA THR A 8 -5.17 -13.69 11.32
C THR A 8 -6.38 -14.28 10.61
N VAL A 9 -7.06 -13.44 9.83
CA VAL A 9 -8.14 -13.84 8.91
C VAL A 9 -7.57 -13.82 7.49
N ILE A 10 -7.77 -14.91 6.75
CA ILE A 10 -7.36 -15.01 5.35
C ILE A 10 -8.62 -15.12 4.49
N CYS A 11 -8.73 -14.24 3.49
CA CYS A 11 -9.71 -14.34 2.43
C CYS A 11 -9.04 -14.88 1.17
N HIS A 12 -9.66 -15.85 0.51
CA HIS A 12 -9.05 -16.60 -0.59
C HIS A 12 -9.92 -16.64 -1.86
N ASP A 13 -11.21 -16.40 -1.74
CA ASP A 13 -12.14 -16.36 -2.87
C ASP A 13 -12.14 -14.98 -3.55
N ALA A 14 -12.35 -14.97 -4.86
CA ALA A 14 -12.20 -13.75 -5.67
C ALA A 14 -13.23 -12.66 -5.30
N ASP A 15 -14.45 -13.06 -4.95
CA ASP A 15 -15.53 -12.13 -4.62
C ASP A 15 -15.30 -11.49 -3.25
N GLY A 16 -14.92 -12.28 -2.25
CA GLY A 16 -14.53 -11.79 -0.93
C GLY A 16 -13.30 -10.88 -0.96
N VAL A 17 -12.27 -11.21 -1.77
CA VAL A 17 -11.10 -10.33 -1.92
C VAL A 17 -11.52 -8.98 -2.52
N LYS A 18 -12.38 -8.98 -3.54
CA LYS A 18 -12.92 -7.73 -4.11
C LYS A 18 -13.75 -6.95 -3.09
N GLU A 19 -14.59 -7.62 -2.31
CA GLU A 19 -15.39 -6.95 -1.28
C GLU A 19 -14.48 -6.25 -0.25
N ILE A 20 -13.51 -7.00 0.30
CA ILE A 20 -12.59 -6.49 1.34
C ILE A 20 -11.79 -5.30 0.82
N LEU A 21 -11.24 -5.38 -0.40
CA LEU A 21 -10.43 -4.31 -0.99
C LEU A 21 -11.22 -3.04 -1.35
N ASN A 22 -12.56 -3.09 -1.37
CA ASN A 22 -13.41 -1.93 -1.63
C ASN A 22 -14.06 -1.34 -0.37
N ARG A 23 -13.77 -1.89 0.82
CA ARG A 23 -14.35 -1.45 2.08
C ARG A 23 -13.29 -0.76 2.95
N GLN A 24 -13.60 0.47 3.35
CA GLN A 24 -12.66 1.31 4.10
C GLN A 24 -12.34 0.74 5.50
N GLU A 25 -13.22 -0.08 6.07
CA GLU A 25 -12.95 -0.74 7.37
C GLU A 25 -11.73 -1.69 7.31
N PHE A 26 -11.38 -2.19 6.12
CA PHE A 26 -10.25 -3.09 5.90
C PHE A 26 -9.04 -2.40 5.26
N ASP A 27 -9.08 -1.07 5.10
CA ASP A 27 -7.98 -0.27 4.54
C ASP A 27 -6.85 0.02 5.53
N GLY A 28 -6.83 -0.69 6.67
CA GLY A 28 -5.77 -0.60 7.67
C GLY A 28 -4.41 -1.00 7.12
N ARG A 29 -3.33 -0.46 7.71
CA ARG A 29 -1.94 -0.91 7.48
C ARG A 29 -1.40 -1.56 8.74
N ALA A 30 -1.04 -2.84 8.63
CA ALA A 30 -0.46 -3.58 9.73
C ALA A 30 0.90 -3.00 10.14
N ASP A 31 1.10 -2.81 11.45
CA ASP A 31 2.39 -2.41 12.01
C ASP A 31 3.33 -3.62 12.04
N ILE A 32 4.09 -3.80 10.96
CA ILE A 32 5.08 -4.87 10.86
C ILE A 32 6.45 -4.35 11.28
N TYR A 33 7.16 -5.13 12.10
CA TYR A 33 8.50 -4.77 12.60
C TYR A 33 9.47 -4.39 11.47
N LEU A 34 9.46 -5.16 10.38
CA LEU A 34 10.27 -4.89 9.18
C LEU A 34 9.98 -3.51 8.55
N ALA A 35 8.75 -2.99 8.66
CA ALA A 35 8.42 -1.68 8.11
C ALA A 35 9.07 -0.54 8.88
N ARG A 36 9.26 -0.71 10.20
CA ARG A 36 9.92 0.25 11.10
C ARG A 36 11.44 0.25 10.95
N MET A 37 12.04 -0.91 10.70
CA MET A 37 13.50 -1.03 10.49
C MET A 37 14.04 -0.19 9.31
N ARG A 38 13.16 0.25 8.40
CA ARG A 38 13.52 1.11 7.26
C ARG A 38 13.78 2.57 7.66
N ASP A 39 13.50 2.95 8.90
CA ASP A 39 13.80 4.26 9.47
C ASP A 39 14.77 4.10 10.65
N PRO A 40 15.87 4.88 10.73
CA PRO A 40 16.80 4.81 11.86
C PRO A 40 16.13 5.05 13.22
N ASN A 41 15.06 5.85 13.24
CA ASN A 41 14.28 6.17 14.44
C ASN A 41 13.06 5.25 14.61
N HIS A 42 12.98 4.14 13.86
CA HIS A 42 11.92 3.13 13.92
C HIS A 42 10.49 3.68 13.69
N ASN A 43 10.36 4.79 12.97
CA ASN A 43 9.06 5.34 12.57
C ASN A 43 8.53 4.65 11.32
N LEU A 44 7.21 4.49 11.25
CA LEU A 44 6.56 4.09 9.99
C LEU A 44 6.62 5.24 8.99
N ARG A 45 7.19 4.96 7.81
CA ARG A 45 7.31 5.93 6.71
C ARG A 45 6.88 5.34 5.38
N GLY A 46 6.57 6.25 4.45
CA GLY A 46 6.29 5.95 3.05
C GLY A 46 4.83 5.59 2.77
N ILE A 47 4.52 5.38 1.50
CA ILE A 47 3.15 5.21 0.97
C ILE A 47 2.48 3.89 1.36
N PHE A 48 3.25 2.83 1.68
CA PHE A 48 2.70 1.51 1.96
C PHE A 48 2.33 1.29 3.42
N PHE A 49 3.05 1.91 4.36
CA PHE A 49 3.02 1.54 5.78
C PHE A 49 2.47 2.65 6.69
N THR A 50 2.02 3.76 6.11
CA THR A 50 1.49 4.89 6.87
C THR A 50 0.03 5.13 6.51
N GLU A 51 -0.66 5.87 7.39
CA GLU A 51 -2.08 6.17 7.28
C GLU A 51 -2.36 7.66 7.48
N GLY A 52 -3.62 8.04 7.34
CA GLY A 52 -4.08 9.40 7.64
C GLY A 52 -3.56 10.49 6.70
N PRO A 53 -3.49 11.75 7.16
CA PRO A 53 -3.09 12.89 6.32
C PRO A 53 -1.68 12.77 5.72
N PHE A 54 -0.74 12.18 6.46
CA PHE A 54 0.62 11.97 5.96
C PHE A 54 0.63 11.05 4.74
N TRP A 55 -0.06 9.91 4.82
CA TRP A 55 -0.22 8.99 3.69
C TRP A 55 -0.89 9.66 2.49
N LYS A 56 -1.95 10.46 2.71
CA LYS A 56 -2.64 11.19 1.63
C LYS A 56 -1.69 12.12 0.87
N ASN A 57 -0.85 12.85 1.60
CA ASN A 57 0.15 13.74 1.01
C ASN A 57 1.21 12.98 0.21
N GLN A 58 1.75 11.90 0.79
CA GLN A 58 2.74 11.05 0.12
C GLN A 58 2.17 10.43 -1.15
N ARG A 59 0.97 9.84 -1.09
CA ARG A 59 0.30 9.25 -2.26
C ARG A 59 0.09 10.26 -3.38
N ARG A 60 -0.39 11.47 -3.06
CA ARG A 60 -0.59 12.54 -4.04
C ARG A 60 0.74 12.95 -4.68
N PHE A 61 1.78 13.14 -3.86
CA PHE A 61 3.12 13.49 -4.33
C PHE A 61 3.66 12.40 -5.27
N THR A 62 3.69 11.14 -4.84
CA THR A 62 4.22 10.02 -5.62
C THR A 62 3.49 9.84 -6.95
N LEU A 63 2.15 9.79 -6.94
CA LEU A 63 1.39 9.57 -8.17
C LEU A 63 1.52 10.72 -9.17
N ARG A 64 1.68 11.96 -8.68
CA ARG A 64 1.95 13.11 -9.56
C ARG A 64 3.29 12.93 -10.27
N HIS A 65 4.35 12.70 -9.51
CA HIS A 65 5.69 12.56 -10.08
C HIS A 65 5.76 11.36 -11.03
N LEU A 66 5.17 10.21 -10.68
CA LEU A 66 5.12 9.06 -11.58
C LEU A 66 4.53 9.45 -12.95
N ARG A 67 3.42 10.20 -12.99
CA ARG A 67 2.80 10.66 -14.24
C ARG A 67 3.65 11.68 -14.99
N ASP A 68 4.35 12.56 -14.26
CA ASP A 68 5.27 13.53 -14.85
C ASP A 68 6.43 12.81 -15.56
N TYR A 69 6.92 11.71 -14.98
CA TYR A 69 7.94 10.81 -15.53
C TYR A 69 7.41 9.75 -16.51
N GLY A 70 6.16 9.86 -16.96
CA GLY A 70 5.65 9.01 -18.03
C GLY A 70 4.91 7.74 -17.60
N PHE A 71 4.74 7.49 -16.30
CA PHE A 71 3.89 6.39 -15.83
C PHE A 71 2.46 6.56 -16.33
N GLY A 72 1.93 5.54 -17.01
CA GLY A 72 0.61 5.55 -17.61
C GLY A 72 0.51 6.31 -18.94
N ARG A 73 1.62 6.79 -19.50
CA ARG A 73 1.67 7.30 -20.88
C ARG A 73 1.89 6.14 -21.85
N ARG A 74 1.36 6.27 -23.05
CA ARG A 74 1.64 5.38 -24.18
C ARG A 74 2.88 5.89 -24.91
N PHE A 75 3.81 5.00 -25.20
CA PHE A 75 5.02 5.31 -25.95
C PHE A 75 5.02 4.43 -27.20
N THR A 76 4.76 5.02 -28.36
CA THR A 76 4.68 4.29 -29.64
C THR A 76 5.95 3.50 -29.95
N GLU A 77 7.10 3.95 -29.44
CA GLU A 77 8.40 3.27 -29.59
C GLU A 77 8.53 1.98 -28.75
N LEU A 78 7.70 1.82 -27.72
CA LEU A 78 7.70 0.65 -26.81
C LEU A 78 6.51 -0.29 -27.06
N GLU A 79 5.59 0.09 -27.95
CA GLU A 79 4.45 -0.72 -28.35
C GLU A 79 4.88 -1.64 -29.51
N ILE A 80 4.85 -2.96 -29.26
CA ILE A 80 5.19 -4.03 -30.23
C ILE A 80 4.06 -4.19 -31.25
#